data_AF-A0A0Q6B9D8-F1
#
_entry.id   AF-A0A0Q6B9D8-F1
#
_cell.length_a   1.000
_cell.length_b   1.000
_cell.length_c   1.000
_cell.angle_alpha   90.00
_cell.angle_beta   90.00
_cell.angle_gamma   90.00
#
_symmetry.space_group_name_H-M   'P 1'
#
loop_
_entity.id
_entity.type
_entity.pdbx_description
1 polymer ?
#
loop_
_entity_poly.entity_id
_entity_poly.type
_entity_poly.pdbx_seq_one_letter_code
_entity_poly.pdbx_strand_id
1 'polypeptide(L)'
;MTTLKEFEEALRADGNEAALAILQTLKDRDKAKRRTAPARRVTGKKMTSDLARRILELHGGTRMTQQEIAFKLGVNQGRVNEVIKRGKWLTEDPLAPEAVLRDRALARMAKAKAAPKPAAPRLRRPPPPKGEPAQLSLGDF
;
A
#
# COMPACT_ATOMS: atom_id res chain seq x y z
N MET A 1 1.44 -4.50 33.20
CA MET A 1 1.96 -4.86 31.87
C MET A 1 3.30 -4.16 31.74
N THR A 2 4.41 -4.88 31.91
CA THR A 2 5.74 -4.28 31.84
C THR A 2 6.17 -4.13 30.39
N THR A 3 6.61 -2.93 30.02
CA THR A 3 7.11 -2.66 28.66
C THR A 3 8.59 -3.00 28.54
N LEU A 4 9.08 -3.29 27.32
CA LEU A 4 10.51 -3.53 27.07
C LEU A 4 11.39 -2.36 27.54
N LYS A 5 10.84 -1.15 27.48
CA LYS A 5 11.52 0.08 27.90
C LYS A 5 11.64 0.18 29.43
N GLU A 6 10.61 -0.21 30.16
CA GLU A 6 10.66 -0.30 31.64
C GLU A 6 11.67 -1.35 32.11
N PHE A 7 11.84 -2.45 31.37
CA PHE A 7 12.88 -3.45 31.66
C PHE A 7 14.30 -2.91 31.39
N GLU A 8 14.51 -2.16 30.31
CA GLU A 8 15.77 -1.46 30.04
C GLU A 8 16.14 -0.45 31.14
N GLU A 9 15.14 0.29 31.63
CA GLU A 9 15.32 1.28 32.69
C GLU A 9 15.65 0.61 34.03
N ALA A 10 15.00 -0.52 34.36
CA ALA A 10 15.32 -1.32 35.54
C ALA A 10 16.74 -1.90 35.49
N LEU A 11 17.16 -2.46 34.35
CA LEU A 11 18.52 -2.98 34.17
C LEU A 11 19.59 -1.90 34.26
N ARG A 12 19.29 -0.68 33.80
CA ARG A 12 20.18 0.48 33.91
C ARG A 12 20.27 0.97 35.37
N ALA A 13 19.16 0.98 36.10
CA ALA A 13 19.14 1.35 37.51
C ALA A 13 19.93 0.36 38.38
N ASP A 14 19.88 -0.93 38.06
CA ASP A 14 20.66 -1.99 38.73
C ASP A 14 22.14 -2.06 38.28
N GLY A 15 22.57 -1.22 37.33
CA GLY A 15 23.96 -1.19 36.84
C GLY A 15 24.37 -2.46 36.09
N ASN A 16 23.42 -3.23 35.55
CA ASN A 16 23.67 -4.56 35.01
C ASN A 16 24.05 -4.48 33.52
N GLU A 17 25.26 -3.98 33.23
CA GLU A 17 25.71 -3.68 31.86
C GLU A 17 25.78 -4.90 30.94
N ALA A 18 26.11 -6.08 31.49
CA ALA A 18 26.14 -7.33 30.74
C ALA A 18 24.74 -7.70 30.19
N ALA A 19 23.69 -7.49 31.00
CA ALA A 19 22.31 -7.73 30.59
C ALA A 19 21.85 -6.74 29.52
N LEU A 20 22.26 -5.47 29.61
CA LEU A 20 21.98 -4.45 28.58
C LEU A 20 22.64 -4.80 27.23
N ALA A 21 23.88 -5.30 27.24
CA ALA A 21 24.58 -5.72 26.02
C ALA A 21 23.88 -6.91 25.33
N ILE A 22 23.41 -7.88 26.11
CA ILE A 22 22.62 -9.01 25.60
C ILE A 22 21.30 -8.50 25.00
N LEU A 23 20.60 -7.61 25.70
CA LEU A 23 19.33 -7.05 25.24
C LEU A 23 19.48 -6.28 23.92
N GLN A 24 20.57 -5.52 23.77
CA GLN A 24 20.88 -4.81 22.53
C GLN A 24 21.09 -5.81 21.37
N THR A 25 21.85 -6.88 21.61
CA THR A 25 22.06 -7.95 20.61
C THR A 25 20.75 -8.62 20.18
N LEU A 26 19.81 -8.82 21.13
CA LEU A 26 18.48 -9.36 20.84
C LEU A 26 17.62 -8.39 20.02
N LYS A 27 17.66 -7.08 20.32
CA LYS A 27 16.98 -6.04 19.54
C LYS A 27 17.49 -5.97 18.10
N ASP A 28 18.80 -6.08 17.91
CA ASP A 28 19.41 -6.06 16.58
C ASP A 28 19.02 -7.31 15.77
N ARG A 29 18.98 -8.48 16.42
CA ARG A 29 18.47 -9.71 15.81
C ARG A 29 16.99 -9.62 15.45
N ASP A 30 16.16 -9.05 16.32
CA ASP A 30 14.73 -8.83 16.04
C ASP A 30 14.55 -7.87 14.87
N LYS A 31 15.25 -6.73 14.89
CA LYS A 31 15.26 -5.74 13.81
C LYS A 31 15.69 -6.34 12.47
N ALA A 32 16.70 -7.21 12.47
CA ALA A 32 17.14 -7.93 11.27
C ALA A 32 16.10 -8.94 10.76
N LYS A 33 15.30 -9.54 11.66
CA LYS A 33 14.22 -10.47 11.31
C LYS A 33 12.91 -9.76 10.92
N ARG A 34 12.75 -8.47 11.24
CA ARG A 34 11.59 -7.68 10.81
C ARG A 34 11.55 -7.59 9.29
N ARG A 35 10.73 -8.44 8.69
CA ARG A 35 10.35 -8.33 7.28
C ARG A 35 9.25 -7.28 7.17
N THR A 36 9.62 -6.07 6.73
CA THR A 36 8.66 -5.13 6.17
C THR A 36 8.24 -5.64 4.79
N ALA A 37 7.24 -6.53 4.77
CA ALA A 37 6.58 -6.85 3.51
C ALA A 37 6.00 -5.54 2.95
N PRO A 38 6.19 -5.22 1.66
CA PRO A 38 5.50 -4.10 1.05
C PRO A 38 4.01 -4.25 1.32
N ALA A 39 3.34 -3.18 1.75
CA ALA A 39 1.90 -3.20 1.93
C ALA A 39 1.27 -3.66 0.61
N ARG A 40 0.82 -4.92 0.56
CA ARG A 40 0.09 -5.42 -0.60
C ARG A 40 -1.13 -4.52 -0.69
N ARG A 41 -1.22 -3.71 -1.75
CA ARG A 41 -2.47 -3.07 -2.11
C ARG A 41 -3.48 -4.20 -2.17
N VAL A 42 -4.41 -4.24 -1.21
CA VAL A 42 -5.57 -5.12 -1.28
C VAL A 42 -6.34 -4.63 -2.48
N THR A 43 -5.98 -5.12 -3.67
CA THR A 43 -6.74 -4.92 -4.88
C THR A 43 -8.00 -5.73 -4.68
N GLY A 44 -8.96 -5.13 -4.00
CA GLY A 44 -10.28 -5.71 -3.85
C GLY A 44 -10.84 -6.06 -5.24
N LYS A 45 -11.74 -7.03 -5.27
CA LYS A 45 -12.44 -7.51 -6.47
C LYS A 45 -12.77 -6.32 -7.39
N LYS A 46 -12.52 -6.50 -8.70
CA LYS A 46 -12.86 -5.46 -9.69
C LYS A 46 -14.35 -5.16 -9.57
N MET A 47 -14.70 -3.88 -9.62
CA MET A 47 -16.11 -3.50 -9.58
C MET A 47 -16.82 -3.94 -10.85
N THR A 48 -18.02 -4.49 -10.68
CA THR A 48 -18.99 -4.86 -11.71
C THR A 48 -20.38 -4.33 -11.34
N SER A 49 -21.30 -4.29 -12.31
CA SER A 49 -22.70 -3.90 -12.13
C SER A 49 -23.41 -4.77 -11.11
N ASP A 50 -23.24 -6.09 -11.21
CA ASP A 50 -23.82 -7.03 -10.25
C ASP A 50 -23.29 -6.83 -8.82
N LEU A 51 -22.00 -6.52 -8.68
CA LEU A 51 -21.41 -6.30 -7.36
C LEU A 51 -21.88 -4.97 -6.76
N ALA A 52 -22.14 -3.94 -7.57
CA ALA A 52 -22.75 -2.70 -7.12
C ALA A 52 -24.20 -2.91 -6.65
N ARG A 53 -25.00 -3.69 -7.39
CA ARG A 53 -26.36 -4.07 -6.95
C ARG A 53 -26.33 -4.83 -5.62
N ARG A 54 -25.41 -5.77 -5.47
CA ARG A 54 -25.24 -6.54 -4.22
C ARG A 54 -24.81 -5.66 -3.03
N ILE A 55 -24.01 -4.62 -3.27
CA ILE A 55 -23.66 -3.62 -2.26
C ILE A 55 -24.91 -2.87 -1.79
N LEU A 56 -25.77 -2.42 -2.71
CA LEU A 56 -27.01 -1.72 -2.35
C LEU A 56 -27.98 -2.63 -1.59
N GLU A 57 -28.11 -3.88 -2.01
CA GLU A 57 -28.92 -4.89 -1.33
C GLU A 57 -28.44 -5.11 0.12
N LEU A 58 -27.13 -5.28 0.34
CA LEU A 58 -26.57 -5.46 1.67
C LEU A 58 -26.65 -4.18 2.53
N HIS A 59 -26.57 -3.00 1.93
CA HIS A 59 -26.66 -1.73 2.66
C HIS A 59 -28.11 -1.38 3.03
N GLY A 60 -29.07 -1.65 2.14
CA GLY A 60 -30.49 -1.40 2.38
C GLY A 60 -31.17 -2.48 3.21
N GLY A 61 -30.79 -3.75 3.00
CA GLY A 61 -31.40 -4.91 3.65
C GLY A 61 -30.68 -5.37 4.92
N THR A 62 -29.46 -4.90 5.19
CA THR A 62 -28.73 -5.23 6.41
C THR A 62 -28.17 -3.97 7.04
N ARG A 63 -28.19 -3.86 8.38
CA ARG A 63 -27.54 -2.75 9.12
C ARG A 63 -26.01 -2.83 9.10
N MET A 64 -25.43 -3.45 8.07
CA MET A 64 -23.98 -3.60 7.95
C MET A 64 -23.36 -2.25 7.62
N THR A 65 -22.21 -2.00 8.24
CA THR A 65 -21.36 -0.86 7.91
C THR A 65 -20.70 -1.06 6.55
N GLN A 66 -20.24 0.04 5.94
CA GLN A 66 -19.54 -0.02 4.65
C GLN A 66 -18.25 -0.87 4.73
N GLN A 67 -17.58 -0.88 5.88
CA GLN A 67 -16.38 -1.69 6.11
C GLN A 67 -16.72 -3.18 6.15
N GLU A 68 -17.81 -3.55 6.81
CA GLU A 68 -18.27 -4.95 6.86
C GLU A 68 -18.72 -5.44 5.48
N ILE A 69 -19.42 -4.61 4.70
CA ILE A 69 -19.79 -4.91 3.32
C ILE A 69 -18.52 -5.07 2.45
N ALA A 70 -17.56 -4.16 2.61
CA ALA A 70 -16.28 -4.20 1.90
C ALA A 70 -15.51 -5.49 2.20
N PHE A 71 -15.44 -5.88 3.48
CA PHE A 71 -14.79 -7.11 3.92
C PHE A 71 -15.51 -8.35 3.36
N LYS A 72 -16.84 -8.41 3.51
CA LYS A 72 -17.66 -9.54 3.04
C LYS A 72 -17.58 -9.75 1.53
N LEU A 73 -17.54 -8.67 0.75
CA LEU A 73 -17.47 -8.74 -0.72
C LEU A 73 -16.03 -8.73 -1.25
N GLY A 74 -15.03 -8.56 -0.39
CA GLY A 74 -13.62 -8.46 -0.77
C GLY A 74 -13.32 -7.25 -1.65
N VAL A 75 -13.97 -6.11 -1.41
CA VAL A 75 -13.80 -4.86 -2.15
C VAL A 75 -13.24 -3.75 -1.26
N ASN A 76 -12.80 -2.65 -1.86
CA ASN A 76 -12.32 -1.50 -1.12
C ASN A 76 -13.51 -0.69 -0.55
N GLN A 77 -13.43 -0.24 0.70
CA GLN A 77 -14.50 0.53 1.35
C GLN A 77 -14.84 1.83 0.60
N GLY A 78 -13.86 2.51 0.00
CA GLY A 78 -14.11 3.68 -0.84
C GLY A 78 -15.00 3.38 -2.05
N ARG A 79 -14.86 2.18 -2.64
CA ARG A 79 -15.73 1.73 -3.75
C ARG A 79 -17.16 1.50 -3.27
N VAL A 80 -17.33 0.93 -2.08
CA VAL A 80 -18.66 0.75 -1.46
C VAL A 80 -19.34 2.10 -1.23
N ASN A 81 -18.60 3.08 -0.71
CA ASN A 81 -19.10 4.44 -0.51
C ASN A 81 -19.48 5.13 -1.84
N GLU A 82 -18.69 4.94 -2.89
CA GLU A 82 -18.99 5.47 -4.23
C GLU A 82 -20.26 4.86 -4.84
N VAL A 83 -20.50 3.56 -4.64
CA VAL A 83 -21.76 2.90 -5.03
C VAL A 83 -22.94 3.48 -4.26
N ILE A 84 -22.83 3.60 -2.94
CA ILE A 84 -23.93 4.08 -2.08
C ILE A 84 -24.25 5.55 -2.34
N LYS A 85 -23.24 6.42 -2.44
CA LYS A 85 -23.45 7.87 -2.56
C LYS A 85 -23.75 8.33 -3.97
N ARG A 86 -23.19 7.66 -4.99
CA ARG A 86 -23.20 8.16 -6.38
C ARG A 86 -23.77 7.14 -7.38
N GLY A 87 -24.17 5.96 -6.94
CA GLY A 87 -24.70 4.92 -7.83
C GLY A 87 -23.69 4.43 -8.87
N LYS A 88 -22.40 4.60 -8.61
CA LYS A 88 -21.34 4.21 -9.56
C LYS A 88 -21.38 2.71 -9.83
N TRP A 89 -20.96 2.33 -11.03
CA TRP A 89 -21.04 0.96 -11.55
C TRP A 89 -22.45 0.35 -11.73
N LEU A 90 -23.56 1.02 -11.38
CA LEU A 90 -24.92 0.45 -11.52
C LEU A 90 -25.40 0.35 -12.97
N THR A 91 -25.03 1.31 -13.81
CA THR A 91 -25.44 1.37 -15.21
C THR A 91 -24.33 0.83 -16.10
N GLU A 92 -24.67 -0.07 -17.01
CA GLU A 92 -23.80 -0.50 -18.11
C GLU A 92 -23.84 0.50 -19.26
N ASP A 93 -23.77 1.79 -18.94
CA ASP A 93 -23.67 2.84 -19.95
C ASP A 93 -22.27 2.73 -20.59
N PRO A 94 -22.17 2.42 -21.90
CA PRO A 94 -20.90 2.30 -22.60
C PRO A 94 -20.09 3.61 -22.60
N LEU A 95 -20.76 4.74 -22.40
CA LEU A 95 -20.15 6.07 -22.37
C LEU A 95 -19.75 6.53 -20.95
N ALA A 96 -20.07 5.74 -19.92
CA ALA A 96 -19.64 6.08 -18.57
C ALA A 96 -18.10 6.11 -18.49
N PRO A 97 -17.49 7.09 -17.82
CA PRO A 97 -16.04 7.20 -17.71
C PRO A 97 -15.40 5.95 -17.09
N GLU A 98 -16.16 5.24 -16.26
CA GLU A 98 -15.76 3.97 -15.63
C GLU A 98 -15.72 2.80 -16.62
N ALA A 99 -16.65 2.76 -17.59
CA ALA A 99 -16.68 1.77 -18.66
C ALA A 99 -15.52 2.00 -19.65
N VAL A 100 -15.31 3.25 -20.07
CA VAL A 100 -14.19 3.64 -20.94
C VAL A 100 -12.83 3.29 -20.31
N LEU A 101 -12.67 3.50 -19.00
CA LEU A 101 -11.46 3.12 -18.27
C LEU A 101 -11.28 1.60 -18.18
N ARG A 102 -12.37 0.85 -17.98
CA ARG A 102 -12.35 -0.63 -17.95
C ARG A 102 -11.97 -1.19 -19.31
N ASP A 103 -12.57 -0.71 -20.38
CA ASP A 103 -12.32 -1.17 -21.75
C ASP A 103 -10.91 -0.81 -22.20
N ARG A 104 -10.45 0.40 -21.87
CA ARG A 104 -9.07 0.80 -22.11
C ARG A 104 -8.06 -0.07 -21.34
N ALA A 105 -8.39 -0.48 -20.12
CA ALA A 105 -7.55 -1.39 -19.33
C ALA A 105 -7.56 -2.82 -19.88
N LEU A 106 -8.73 -3.34 -20.26
CA LEU A 106 -8.90 -4.64 -20.93
C LEU A 106 -8.13 -4.67 -22.25
N ALA A 107 -8.24 -3.65 -23.08
CA ALA A 107 -7.51 -3.52 -24.35
C ALA A 107 -5.99 -3.52 -24.15
N ARG A 108 -5.48 -2.87 -23.09
CA ARG A 108 -4.05 -2.92 -22.73
C ARG A 108 -3.61 -4.32 -22.29
N MET A 109 -4.44 -5.03 -21.52
CA MET A 109 -4.12 -6.40 -21.08
C MET A 109 -4.20 -7.41 -22.23
N ALA A 110 -5.17 -7.26 -23.14
CA ALA A 110 -5.25 -8.07 -24.36
C ALA A 110 -4.03 -7.85 -25.27
N LYS A 111 -3.62 -6.59 -25.47
CA LYS A 111 -2.39 -6.25 -26.21
C LYS A 111 -1.12 -6.78 -25.53
N ALA A 112 -1.08 -6.85 -24.20
CA ALA A 112 0.05 -7.40 -23.46
C ALA A 112 0.14 -8.93 -23.52
N LYS A 113 -0.98 -9.63 -23.78
CA LYS A 113 -1.02 -11.09 -23.90
C LYS A 113 -0.62 -11.59 -25.29
N ALA A 114 -0.65 -10.72 -26.30
CA ALA A 114 -0.46 -11.09 -27.71
C ALA A 114 0.98 -10.96 -28.24
N ALA A 115 1.94 -10.41 -27.48
CA ALA A 115 3.35 -10.47 -27.85
C ALA A 115 4.26 -10.16 -26.63
N PRO A 116 5.34 -10.92 -26.39
CA PRO A 116 6.42 -10.41 -25.59
C PRO A 116 7.04 -9.23 -26.37
N LYS A 117 6.77 -8.00 -25.94
CA LYS A 117 7.55 -6.85 -26.43
C LYS A 117 9.01 -7.12 -26.07
N PRO A 118 9.96 -7.13 -27.02
CA PRO A 118 11.37 -7.17 -26.67
C PRO A 118 11.64 -5.97 -25.76
N ALA A 119 12.29 -6.23 -24.62
CA ALA A 119 12.67 -5.18 -23.69
C ALA A 119 13.47 -4.14 -24.47
N ALA A 120 12.95 -2.91 -24.54
CA ALA A 120 13.70 -1.80 -25.11
C ALA A 120 15.05 -1.75 -24.38
N PRO A 121 16.19 -1.65 -25.10
CA PRO A 121 17.48 -1.54 -24.46
C PRO A 121 17.43 -0.34 -23.52
N ARG A 122 17.67 -0.59 -22.24
CA ARG A 122 17.83 0.48 -21.25
C ARG A 122 18.99 1.32 -21.75
N LEU A 123 18.69 2.48 -22.34
CA LEU A 123 19.69 3.51 -22.56
C LEU A 123 20.30 3.79 -21.20
N ARG A 124 21.55 3.35 -21.03
CA ARG A 124 22.34 3.61 -19.83
C ARG A 124 22.36 5.12 -19.66
N ARG A 125 21.69 5.62 -18.62
CA ARG A 125 21.80 7.01 -18.21
C ARG A 125 23.29 7.26 -17.95
N PRO A 126 23.92 8.27 -18.57
CA PRO A 126 25.31 8.58 -18.30
C PRO A 126 25.47 8.88 -16.79
N PRO A 127 26.61 8.52 -16.19
CA PRO A 127 26.86 8.78 -14.78
C PRO A 127 26.76 10.29 -14.50
N PRO A 128 26.26 10.69 -13.32
CA PRO A 128 26.26 12.09 -12.93
C PRO A 128 27.71 12.62 -12.89
N PRO A 129 27.97 13.87 -13.30
CA PRO A 129 29.29 14.46 -13.21
C PRO A 129 29.76 14.45 -11.75
N LYS A 130 31.02 14.01 -11.55
CA LYS A 130 31.69 14.05 -10.26
C LYS A 130 31.73 15.52 -9.80
N GLY A 131 31.16 15.79 -8.64
CA GLY A 131 31.09 17.12 -8.07
C GLY A 131 32.47 17.73 -7.87
N GLU A 132 32.59 18.99 -8.25
CA GLU A 132 33.63 19.87 -7.72
C GLU A 132 33.30 20.16 -6.24
N PRO A 133 34.31 20.24 -5.36
CA PRO A 133 34.09 20.45 -3.94
C PRO A 133 33.47 21.81 -3.71
N ALA A 134 32.29 21.83 -3.08
CA ALA A 134 31.69 23.03 -2.55
C ALA A 134 32.69 23.70 -1.60
N GLN A 135 33.30 24.79 -2.06
CA GLN A 135 34.06 25.70 -1.22
C GLN A 135 33.11 26.20 -0.12
N LEU A 136 33.43 25.78 1.11
CA LEU A 136 32.93 26.37 2.33
C LEU A 136 33.39 27.85 2.35
N SER A 137 32.51 28.77 1.97
CA SER A 137 32.64 30.17 2.38
C SER A 137 32.09 30.27 3.79
N LEU A 138 32.96 29.99 4.75
CA LEU A 138 32.87 30.50 6.10
C LEU A 138 33.31 31.97 6.02
N GLY A 139 32.36 32.91 6.15
CA GLY A 139 32.64 34.31 6.45
C GLY A 139 31.71 34.70 7.58
N ASP A 140 32.18 34.79 8.82
CA ASP A 140 33.02 35.84 9.44
C ASP A 140 32.17 36.97 10.04
N PHE A 141 32.22 37.00 11.38
CA PHE A 141 31.94 38.06 12.36
C PHE A 141 30.54 38.70 12.44
#